data_AF-A0A958C5G2-F1
#
_entry.id   AF-A0A958C5G2-F1
#
_cell.length_a   1.000
_cell.length_b   1.000
_cell.length_c   1.000
_cell.angle_alpha   90.00
_cell.angle_beta   90.00
_cell.angle_gamma   90.00
#
_symmetry.space_group_name_H-M   'P 1'
#
loop_
_entity.id
_entity.type
_entity.pdbx_description
1 polymer ?
#
loop_
_entity_poly.entity_id
_entity_poly.type
_entity_poly.pdbx_seq_one_letter_code
_entity_poly.pdbx_strand_id
1 'polypeptide(L)' 'PEQPGSRVLVGYQSSPLQTRWQIADPDTLTSCAPDQVGEIWIAGPGVAKGYWKRPAATEETFNATLSDTGEG' A
#
# COMPACT_ATOMS: atom_id res chain seq x y z
N PRO A 1 17.98 0.93 -9.88
CA PRO A 1 19.17 1.81 -9.69
C PRO A 1 19.08 2.56 -8.35
N GLU A 2 20.18 2.62 -7.58
CA GLU A 2 20.22 3.33 -6.29
C GLU A 2 20.20 4.85 -6.50
N GLN A 3 19.05 5.48 -6.20
CA GLN A 3 18.90 6.93 -6.26
C GLN A 3 19.40 7.57 -4.95
N PRO A 4 20.08 8.72 -4.98
CA PRO A 4 20.52 9.42 -3.76
C PRO A 4 19.32 9.72 -2.85
N GLY A 5 19.37 9.22 -1.61
CA GLY A 5 18.25 9.33 -0.64
C GLY A 5 17.33 8.11 -0.58
N SER A 6 17.50 7.12 -1.45
CA SER A 6 16.85 5.81 -1.31
C SER A 6 17.57 4.94 -0.27
N ARG A 7 16.82 4.11 0.45
CA ARG A 7 17.37 3.12 1.38
C ARG A 7 16.71 1.77 1.10
N VAL A 8 17.53 0.72 1.06
CA VAL A 8 17.02 -0.66 0.98
C VAL A 8 16.42 -1.04 2.34
N LEU A 9 15.14 -1.39 2.32
CA LEU A 9 14.46 -2.01 3.46
C LEU A 9 14.36 -3.52 3.21
N VAL A 10 14.71 -4.31 4.22
CA VAL A 10 14.56 -5.77 4.16
C VAL A 10 13.20 -6.14 4.72
N GLY A 11 12.30 -6.62 3.86
CA GLY A 11 11.02 -7.21 4.29
C GLY A 11 11.21 -8.68 4.66
N TYR A 12 10.63 -9.11 5.79
CA TYR A 12 10.58 -10.52 6.14
C TYR A 12 9.26 -11.11 5.65
N GLN A 13 9.33 -12.03 4.68
CA GLN A 13 8.17 -12.62 4.00
C GLN A 13 7.46 -13.71 4.83
N SER A 14 7.60 -13.65 6.16
CA SER A 14 6.83 -14.46 7.09
C SER A 14 6.30 -13.55 8.19
N SER A 15 5.27 -12.79 7.84
CA SER A 15 4.45 -12.12 8.85
C SER A 15 3.44 -13.15 9.37
N PRO A 16 3.47 -13.52 10.66
CA PRO A 16 2.40 -14.31 11.27
C PRO A 16 1.03 -13.61 11.23
N LEU A 17 0.96 -12.36 10.73
CA LEU A 17 -0.21 -11.49 10.73
C LEU A 17 -0.88 -11.36 9.35
N GLN A 18 -0.57 -12.20 8.35
CA GLN A 18 -1.19 -12.15 7.01
C GLN A 18 -1.14 -10.74 6.35
N THR A 19 -0.08 -9.99 6.63
CA THR A 19 0.11 -8.64 6.08
C THR A 19 0.64 -8.71 4.66
N ARG A 20 -0.07 -8.10 3.70
CA ARG A 20 0.38 -7.88 2.32
C ARG A 20 0.75 -6.41 2.14
N TRP A 21 1.64 -6.14 1.21
CA TRP A 21 1.99 -4.78 0.82
C TRP A 21 2.27 -4.71 -0.68
N GLN A 22 2.03 -3.56 -1.27
CA GLN A 22 2.20 -3.28 -2.70
C GLN A 22 2.68 -1.84 -2.89
N ILE A 23 3.45 -1.58 -3.95
CA ILE A 23 3.72 -0.21 -4.40
C ILE A 23 2.64 0.15 -5.42
N ALA A 24 1.85 1.17 -5.11
CA ALA A 24 0.76 1.66 -5.95
C ALA A 24 1.11 3.04 -6.54
N ASP A 25 0.70 3.27 -7.78
CA ASP A 25 0.75 4.59 -8.39
C ASP A 25 -0.38 5.44 -7.80
N PRO A 26 -0.09 6.60 -7.19
CA PRO A 26 -1.10 7.40 -6.49
C PRO A 26 -2.11 8.07 -7.44
N ASP A 27 -1.76 8.25 -8.72
CA ASP A 27 -2.61 8.91 -9.70
C ASP A 27 -3.52 7.91 -10.41
N THR A 28 -3.00 6.72 -10.74
CA THR A 28 -3.75 5.70 -11.49
C THR A 28 -4.34 4.60 -10.60
N LEU A 29 -3.92 4.51 -9.34
CA LEU A 29 -4.31 3.48 -8.39
C LEU A 29 -4.04 2.06 -8.92
N THR A 30 -2.94 1.87 -9.65
CA THR A 30 -2.50 0.57 -10.19
C THR A 30 -1.19 0.15 -9.55
N SER A 31 -0.85 -1.15 -9.62
CA SER A 31 0.46 -1.60 -9.15
C SER A 31 1.59 -0.94 -9.95
N CYS A 32 2.59 -0.40 -9.27
CA CYS A 32 3.82 0.06 -9.89
C CYS A 32 4.63 -1.10 -10.45
N ALA A 33 5.38 -0.82 -11.53
CA ALA A 33 6.37 -1.76 -12.07
C ALA A 33 7.57 -1.91 -11.10
N PRO A 34 8.38 -2.98 -11.24
CA PRO A 34 9.64 -3.10 -10.50
C PRO A 34 10.52 -1.85 -10.68
N ASP A 35 11.21 -1.45 -9.61
CA ASP A 35 12.07 -0.24 -9.55
C ASP A 35 11.37 1.11 -9.76
N GLN A 36 10.03 1.16 -9.84
CA GLN A 36 9.26 2.40 -9.87
C GLN A 36 8.90 2.87 -8.46
N VAL A 37 9.02 4.17 -8.22
CA VAL A 37 8.61 4.80 -6.95
C VAL A 37 7.11 5.07 -6.98
N GLY A 38 6.42 4.71 -5.89
CA GLY A 38 5.00 4.95 -5.69
C GLY A 38 4.64 4.95 -4.21
N GLU A 39 3.35 5.01 -3.90
CA GLU A 39 2.83 4.91 -2.55
C GLU A 39 2.91 3.47 -2.03
N ILE A 40 3.23 3.28 -0.75
CA ILE A 40 3.22 1.96 -0.11
C ILE A 40 1.83 1.70 0.43
N TRP A 41 1.12 0.72 -0.13
CA TRP A 41 -0.15 0.23 0.40
C TRP A 41 0.07 -1.01 1.24
N ILE A 42 -0.69 -1.14 2.33
CA ILE A 42 -0.60 -2.24 3.29
C ILE A 42 -2.01 -2.77 3.56
N ALA A 43 -2.17 -4.09 3.44
CA ALA A 43 -3.43 -4.78 3.68
C ALA A 43 -3.25 -5.87 4.72
N GLY A 44 -4.22 -6.02 5.63
CA GLY A 44 -4.25 -7.13 6.59
C GLY A 44 -4.98 -6.80 7.90
N PRO A 45 -5.07 -7.78 8.82
CA PRO A 45 -5.82 -7.67 10.07
C PRO A 45 -5.38 -6.54 11.00
N GLY A 46 -4.14 -6.08 10.87
CA GLY A 46 -3.58 -4.98 11.68
C GLY A 46 -3.88 -3.58 11.15
N VAL A 47 -4.47 -3.44 9.96
CA VAL A 47 -4.83 -2.15 9.37
C VAL A 47 -6.02 -1.56 10.14
N ALA A 48 -5.97 -0.27 10.45
CA ALA A 48 -7.05 0.40 11.16
C ALA A 48 -8.33 0.42 10.32
N LYS A 49 -9.49 0.47 10.99
CA LYS A 49 -10.80 0.52 10.32
C LYS A 49 -11.12 1.87 9.67
N GLY A 50 -10.27 2.87 9.82
CA GLY A 50 -10.57 4.23 9.40
C GLY A 50 -10.28 5.31 10.43
N TYR A 51 -10.45 6.55 9.97
CA TYR A 51 -10.41 7.73 10.81
C TYR A 51 -11.71 7.89 11.60
N TRP A 52 -11.58 8.27 12.87
CA TRP A 52 -12.74 8.53 13.74
C TRP A 52 -13.62 9.66 13.16
N LYS A 53 -14.91 9.37 12.97
CA LYS A 53 -15.93 10.31 12.45
C LYS A 53 -15.57 10.95 11.09
N ARG A 54 -14.74 10.31 10.27
CA ARG A 54 -14.36 10.81 8.94
C ARG A 54 -14.56 9.73 7.87
N PRO A 55 -15.81 9.38 7.51
CA PRO A 55 -16.10 8.26 6.62
C PRO A 55 -15.53 8.43 5.20
N ALA A 56 -15.56 9.64 4.63
CA ALA A 56 -15.01 9.87 3.29
C ALA A 56 -13.49 9.63 3.21
N ALA A 57 -12.74 10.18 4.17
CA ALA A 57 -11.29 9.95 4.26
C ALA A 57 -10.96 8.50 4.65
N THR A 58 -11.84 7.83 5.41
CA THR A 58 -11.69 6.40 5.68
C THR A 58 -11.77 5.58 4.39
N GLU A 59 -12.77 5.85 3.55
CA GLU A 59 -12.95 5.13 2.29
C GLU A 59 -11.73 5.32 1.38
N GLU A 60 -11.28 6.57 1.24
CA GLU A 60 -10.14 6.94 0.42
C GLU A 60 -8.82 6.28 0.87
N THR A 61 -8.58 6.18 2.18
CA THR A 61 -7.28 5.73 2.72
C THR A 61 -7.25 4.25 3.14
N PHE A 62 -8.32 3.72 3.72
CA PHE A 62 -8.32 2.39 4.36
C PHE A 62 -9.09 1.32 3.57
N ASN A 63 -9.91 1.72 2.60
CA ASN A 63 -10.68 0.82 1.73
C ASN A 63 -10.26 0.97 0.25
N ALA A 64 -9.01 1.40 0.00
CA ALA A 64 -8.49 1.54 -1.34
C ALA A 64 -8.32 0.16 -2.02
N THR A 65 -8.54 0.12 -3.33
CA THR A 65 -8.35 -1.08 -4.17
C THR A 65 -7.63 -0.71 -5.45
N LEU A 66 -6.78 -1.62 -5.93
CA LEU A 66 -6.10 -1.48 -7.21
C LEU A 66 -7.12 -1.45 -8.36
N SER A 67 -7.03 -0.48 -9.25
CA SER A 67 -7.98 -0.28 -10.34
C SER A 67 -7.89 -1.36 -11.42
N ASP A 68 -6.74 -2.02 -11.54
CA ASP A 68 -6.48 -3.07 -12.53
C ASP A 68 -6.87 -4.47 -12.05
N THR A 69 -6.67 -4.78 -10.76
CA THR A 69 -6.97 -6.12 -10.21
C THR A 69 -8.17 -6.16 -9.26
N GLY A 70 -8.60 -5.01 -8.74
CA GLY A 70 -9.61 -4.90 -7.67
C GLY A 70 -9.10 -5.32 -6.30
N GLU A 71 -7.80 -5.60 -6.14
CA GLU A 71 -7.23 -6.04 -4.87
C GLU A 71 -6.99 -4.88 -3.91
N GLY A 72 -7.32 -5.08 -2.63
CA GLY A 72 -7.05 -4.19 -1.49
C GLY A 72 -6.81 -5.00 -0.22
#